data_AF-A0A1G4WB71-F1
#
_entry.id   AF-A0A1G4WB71-F1
#
_cell.length_a   1.000
_cell.length_b   1.000
_cell.length_c   1.000
_cell.angle_alpha   90.00
_cell.angle_beta   90.00
_cell.angle_gamma   90.00
#
_symmetry.space_group_name_H-M   'P 1'
#
loop_
_entity.id
_entity.type
_entity.pdbx_description
1 polymer ?
#
loop_
_entity_poly.entity_id
_entity_poly.type
_entity_poly.pdbx_seq_one_letter_code
_entity_poly.pdbx_strand_id
1 'polypeptide(L)'
;MIKIKNSQFRVLIIINLLLALLIFADYLIPFNHTEEEKFSSFYRTVKETPGFKSKSSSEYKNILECKTGNLYNLGKFPDLQYELSDGQNIHIVKTFIFSSVKSINVVNEKGNQILEVSFLSIQIVQILLLISVLITFLNIFFTNGFLDFALALASIFLYTLTLVYIFYF
;
A
#
# COMPACT_ATOMS: atom_id res chain seq x y z
N MET A 1 -38.32 -4.02 14.51
CA MET A 1 -37.78 -3.19 13.40
C MET A 1 -36.91 -2.10 14.03
N ILE A 2 -35.59 -2.29 14.08
CA ILE A 2 -34.66 -1.36 14.73
C ILE A 2 -34.50 -0.16 13.79
N LYS A 3 -35.06 1.00 14.15
CA LYS A 3 -34.78 2.28 13.47
C LYS A 3 -33.36 2.70 13.84
N ILE A 4 -32.37 2.16 13.12
CA ILE A 4 -31.01 2.69 13.20
C ILE A 4 -31.09 4.14 12.73
N LYS A 5 -30.70 5.09 13.59
CA LYS A 5 -30.80 6.52 13.29
C LYS A 5 -29.89 6.82 12.10
N ASN A 6 -30.51 7.30 11.02
CA ASN A 6 -29.91 7.70 9.73
C ASN A 6 -28.61 8.56 9.87
N SER A 7 -28.39 9.24 10.99
CA SER A 7 -27.16 10.02 11.21
C SER A 7 -25.89 9.18 11.43
N GLN A 8 -25.97 7.98 12.01
CA GLN A 8 -24.79 7.16 12.28
C GLN A 8 -24.17 6.61 10.97
N PHE A 9 -25.01 6.24 10.01
CA PHE A 9 -24.55 5.79 8.69
C PHE A 9 -23.93 6.92 7.86
N ARG A 10 -24.45 8.14 7.96
CA ARG A 10 -23.86 9.30 7.27
C ARG A 10 -22.42 9.58 7.72
N VAL A 11 -22.13 9.39 9.00
CA VAL A 11 -20.76 9.54 9.52
C VAL A 11 -19.83 8.49 8.92
N LEU A 12 -20.26 7.23 8.83
CA LEU A 12 -19.48 6.16 8.19
C LEU A 12 -19.23 6.44 6.70
N ILE A 13 -20.24 6.90 5.97
CA ILE A 13 -20.11 7.31 4.56
C ILE A 13 -19.04 8.39 4.42
N ILE A 14 -19.11 9.45 5.24
CA ILE A 14 -18.15 10.56 5.18
C ILE A 14 -16.73 10.06 5.48
N ILE A 15 -16.54 9.25 6.53
CA ILE A 15 -15.21 8.74 6.87
C ILE A 15 -14.66 7.84 5.77
N ASN A 16 -15.48 6.95 5.19
CA ASN A 16 -15.06 6.11 4.06
C ASN A 16 -14.61 6.95 2.86
N LEU A 17 -15.37 8.00 2.51
CA LEU A 17 -15.00 8.89 1.41
C LEU A 17 -13.68 9.61 1.69
N LEU A 18 -13.48 10.11 2.92
CA LEU A 18 -12.23 10.78 3.31
C LEU A 18 -11.03 9.83 3.26
N LEU A 19 -11.18 8.60 3.75
CA LEU A 19 -10.12 7.58 3.69
C LEU A 19 -9.82 7.16 2.27
N ALA A 20 -10.86 6.92 1.47
CA ALA A 20 -10.70 6.58 0.06
C ALA A 20 -9.98 7.72 -0.68
N LEU A 21 -10.35 8.98 -0.42
CA LEU A 21 -9.67 10.15 -0.98
C LEU A 21 -8.20 10.21 -0.57
N LEU A 22 -7.88 9.96 0.70
CA LEU A 22 -6.51 9.98 1.20
C LEU A 22 -5.64 8.92 0.51
N ILE A 23 -6.12 7.67 0.44
CA ILE A 23 -5.40 6.59 -0.22
C ILE A 23 -5.30 6.87 -1.73
N PHE A 24 -6.37 7.36 -2.35
CA PHE A 24 -6.39 7.70 -3.77
C PHE A 24 -5.39 8.81 -4.10
N ALA A 25 -5.32 9.86 -3.28
CA ALA A 25 -4.36 10.94 -3.41
C ALA A 25 -2.92 10.43 -3.28
N ASP A 26 -2.63 9.62 -2.25
CA ASP A 26 -1.31 9.03 -2.06
C ASP A 26 -0.86 8.16 -3.25
N TYR A 27 -1.81 7.46 -3.89
CA TYR A 27 -1.54 6.53 -4.97
C TYR A 27 -1.45 7.15 -6.37
N LEU A 28 -2.26 8.16 -6.66
CA LEU A 28 -2.42 8.71 -8.02
C LEU A 28 -1.70 10.04 -8.25
N ILE A 29 -1.30 10.75 -7.19
CA ILE A 29 -0.48 11.95 -7.37
C ILE A 29 0.85 11.51 -8.04
N PRO A 30 1.15 12.02 -9.24
CA PRO A 30 2.35 11.62 -9.98
C PRO A 30 3.61 12.05 -9.23
N PHE A 31 4.63 11.22 -9.39
CA PHE A 31 5.83 11.17 -8.57
C PHE A 31 6.71 12.41 -8.76
N ASN A 32 6.89 13.19 -7.69
CA ASN A 32 7.93 14.22 -7.64
C ASN A 32 9.16 13.78 -6.84
N HIS A 33 9.16 12.57 -6.24
CA HIS A 33 10.26 12.05 -5.42
C HIS A 33 10.76 10.74 -6.01
N THR A 34 11.44 10.88 -7.14
CA THR A 34 12.24 9.82 -7.73
C THR A 34 13.67 9.99 -7.22
N GLU A 35 14.13 9.06 -6.40
CA GLU A 35 15.53 9.01 -5.97
C GLU A 35 16.30 8.12 -6.95
N GLU A 36 17.29 8.69 -7.63
CA GLU A 36 18.23 7.90 -8.43
C GLU A 36 19.33 7.37 -7.52
N GLU A 37 19.45 6.05 -7.50
CA GLU A 37 20.36 5.32 -6.63
C GLU A 37 21.12 4.25 -7.42
N LYS A 38 22.26 3.80 -6.88
CA LYS A 38 22.99 2.66 -7.43
C LYS A 38 22.64 1.41 -6.65
N PHE A 39 22.13 0.40 -7.36
CA PHE A 39 21.79 -0.89 -6.79
C PHE A 39 23.02 -1.56 -6.15
N SER A 40 22.83 -2.18 -4.98
CA SER A 40 23.81 -3.08 -4.35
C SER A 40 23.23 -4.48 -4.24
N SER A 41 22.17 -4.64 -3.44
CA SER A 41 21.59 -5.95 -3.17
C SER A 41 20.11 -5.89 -2.76
N PHE A 42 19.41 -7.01 -2.94
CA PHE A 42 18.14 -7.29 -2.27
C PHE A 42 18.37 -8.39 -1.26
N TYR A 43 17.90 -8.21 -0.03
CA TYR A 43 17.95 -9.26 0.98
C TYR A 43 16.71 -9.27 1.86
N ARG A 44 16.49 -10.41 2.51
CA ARG A 44 15.44 -10.58 3.51
C ARG A 44 16.09 -10.73 4.88
N THR A 45 15.74 -9.85 5.80
CA THR A 45 16.16 -9.97 7.21
C THR A 45 15.01 -10.52 8.05
N VAL A 46 15.35 -11.26 9.10
CA VAL A 46 14.41 -11.76 10.09
C VAL A 46 14.64 -11.00 11.38
N LYS A 47 13.64 -10.23 11.82
CA LYS A 47 13.69 -9.59 13.13
C LYS A 47 12.91 -10.44 14.12
N GLU A 48 13.60 -11.02 15.08
CA GLU A 48 12.95 -11.69 16.20
C GLU A 48 12.50 -10.65 17.22
N THR A 49 11.21 -10.63 17.50
CA THR A 49 10.64 -9.76 18.53
C THR A 49 10.52 -10.59 19.81
N PRO A 50 11.26 -10.26 20.88
CA PRO A 50 11.18 -11.01 22.12
C PRO A 50 9.77 -10.88 22.72
N GLY A 51 9.06 -12.00 22.79
CA GLY A 51 7.74 -12.06 23.42
C GLY A 51 7.89 -12.08 24.94
N PHE A 52 7.22 -11.16 25.65
CA PHE A 52 7.32 -11.09 27.10
C PHE A 52 6.75 -12.35 27.81
N LYS A 53 5.85 -13.11 27.15
CA LYS A 53 5.26 -14.38 27.66
C LYS A 53 4.77 -15.38 26.59
N SER A 54 5.02 -15.16 25.30
CA SER A 54 4.58 -16.04 24.20
C SER A 54 5.77 -16.37 23.28
N LYS A 55 5.63 -17.43 22.46
CA LYS A 55 6.61 -17.78 21.40
C LYS A 55 7.08 -16.52 20.68
N SER A 56 8.40 -16.39 20.47
CA SER A 56 8.99 -15.30 19.70
C SER A 56 8.27 -15.17 18.36
N SER A 57 7.95 -13.93 17.99
CA SER A 57 7.39 -13.62 16.68
C SER A 57 8.54 -13.19 15.78
N SER A 58 8.69 -13.89 14.66
CA SER A 58 9.66 -13.56 13.61
C SER A 58 8.96 -12.70 12.56
N GLU A 59 9.47 -11.49 12.35
CA GLU A 59 9.03 -10.60 11.28
C GLU A 59 10.04 -10.66 10.12
N TYR A 60 9.55 -10.97 8.92
CA TYR A 60 10.36 -10.89 7.70
C TYR A 60 10.31 -9.48 7.14
N LYS A 61 11.48 -8.88 6.85
CA LYS A 61 11.58 -7.59 6.15
C LYS A 61 12.35 -7.77 4.86
N ASN A 62 11.78 -7.31 3.75
CA ASN A 62 12.46 -7.26 2.46
C ASN A 62 13.14 -5.88 2.36
N ILE A 63 14.43 -5.87 2.06
CA ILE A 63 15.24 -4.65 2.03
C ILE A 63 15.93 -4.53 0.67
N LEU A 64 15.88 -3.32 0.10
CA LEU A 64 16.77 -2.86 -0.96
C LEU A 64 17.92 -2.10 -0.31
N GLU A 65 19.14 -2.51 -0.63
CA GLU A 65 20.36 -1.80 -0.27
C GLU A 65 20.95 -1.13 -1.51
N CYS A 66 21.32 0.14 -1.34
CA CYS A 66 21.97 0.94 -2.37
C CYS A 66 23.46 1.13 -2.01
N LYS A 67 24.31 1.36 -3.02
CA LYS A 67 25.76 1.59 -2.82
C LYS A 67 26.08 2.84 -2.00
N THR A 68 25.12 3.77 -1.92
CA THR A 68 25.18 4.96 -1.06
C THR A 68 25.06 4.62 0.43
N GLY A 69 24.70 3.37 0.78
CA GLY A 69 24.40 2.93 2.14
C GLY A 69 22.94 3.14 2.54
N ASN A 70 22.11 3.70 1.66
CA ASN A 70 20.69 3.87 1.90
C ASN A 70 19.97 2.50 1.87
N LEU A 71 19.10 2.29 2.85
CA LEU A 71 18.29 1.08 3.00
C LEU A 71 16.81 1.43 2.85
N TYR A 72 16.12 0.67 2.00
CA TYR A 72 14.71 0.87 1.73
C TYR A 72 13.91 -0.39 2.04
N ASN A 73 12.84 -0.24 2.83
CA ASN A 73 11.92 -1.33 3.11
C ASN A 73 10.99 -1.56 1.91
N LEU A 74 10.84 -2.82 1.52
CA LEU A 74 9.98 -3.24 0.42
C LEU A 74 8.80 -4.05 0.95
N GLY A 75 7.61 -3.81 0.40
CA GLY A 75 6.40 -4.56 0.77
C GLY A 75 6.38 -5.99 0.27
N LYS A 76 7.04 -6.25 -0.86
CA LYS A 76 7.31 -7.61 -1.32
C LYS A 76 8.72 -7.70 -1.90
N PHE A 77 9.25 -8.91 -1.90
CA PHE A 77 10.51 -9.18 -2.60
C PHE A 77 10.26 -9.04 -4.12
N PRO A 78 11.13 -8.37 -4.87
CA PRO A 78 10.93 -8.21 -6.30
C PRO A 78 10.98 -9.57 -7.00
N ASP A 79 10.03 -9.82 -7.91
CA ASP A 79 10.12 -10.95 -8.83
C ASP A 79 11.20 -10.63 -9.87
N LEU A 80 12.42 -11.09 -9.58
CA LEU A 80 13.57 -10.91 -10.46
C LEU A 80 13.44 -11.84 -11.67
N GLN A 81 12.75 -11.35 -12.70
CA GLN A 81 12.73 -12.00 -14.01
C GLN A 81 14.08 -11.86 -14.76
N TYR A 82 15.01 -11.07 -14.21
CA TYR A 82 16.32 -10.76 -14.79
C TYR A 82 17.35 -10.49 -13.68
N GLU A 83 18.62 -10.74 -14.00
CA GLU A 83 19.75 -10.44 -13.12
C GLU A 83 20.00 -8.94 -13.06
N LEU A 84 19.77 -8.34 -11.90
CA LEU A 84 20.22 -6.98 -11.58
C LEU A 84 21.71 -7.00 -11.28
N SER A 85 22.46 -6.13 -11.97
CA SER A 85 23.91 -6.04 -11.80
C SER A 85 24.27 -5.09 -10.68
N ASP A 86 25.24 -5.46 -9.85
CA ASP A 86 25.76 -4.58 -8.80
C ASP A 86 26.25 -3.24 -9.40
N GLY A 87 25.77 -2.11 -8.86
CA GLY A 87 26.07 -0.76 -9.32
C GLY A 87 25.16 -0.21 -10.43
N GLN A 88 24.16 -0.98 -10.88
CA GLN A 88 23.18 -0.52 -11.87
C GLN A 88 22.33 0.65 -11.35
N ASN A 89 22.04 1.62 -12.21
CA ASN A 89 21.18 2.75 -11.85
C ASN A 89 19.73 2.29 -11.72
N ILE A 90 19.13 2.62 -10.58
CA ILE A 90 17.73 2.37 -10.28
C ILE A 90 17.06 3.67 -9.85
N HIS A 91 15.81 3.83 -10.24
CA HIS A 91 14.98 4.95 -9.82
C HIS A 91 13.93 4.43 -8.84
N ILE A 92 14.06 4.84 -7.58
CA ILE A 92 13.17 4.43 -6.50
C ILE A 92 11.99 5.39 -6.48
N VAL A 93 10.79 4.84 -6.57
CA VAL A 93 9.54 5.60 -6.60
C VAL A 93 8.83 5.42 -5.27
N LYS A 94 8.68 6.52 -4.54
CA LYS A 94 7.99 6.54 -3.23
C LYS A 94 6.55 7.05 -3.36
N THR A 95 5.69 6.69 -2.40
CA THR A 95 4.38 7.29 -2.22
C THR A 95 4.50 8.72 -1.67
N PHE A 96 3.47 9.56 -1.85
CA PHE A 96 3.55 10.98 -1.55
C PHE A 96 3.44 11.30 -0.05
N ILE A 97 2.49 10.66 0.62
CA ILE A 97 2.14 10.89 2.03
C ILE A 97 2.99 10.02 2.93
N PHE A 98 3.11 8.72 2.60
CA PHE A 98 3.79 7.75 3.47
C PHE A 98 5.26 7.53 3.13
N SER A 99 5.75 8.08 2.01
CA SER A 99 7.15 7.92 1.55
C SER A 99 7.60 6.46 1.39
N SER A 100 6.63 5.56 1.23
CA SER A 100 6.84 4.12 1.11
C SER A 100 7.28 3.75 -0.30
N VAL A 101 8.16 2.77 -0.47
CA VAL A 101 8.61 2.37 -1.81
C VAL A 101 7.48 1.66 -2.56
N LYS A 102 6.99 2.32 -3.61
CA LYS A 102 5.91 1.84 -4.46
C LYS A 102 6.44 0.92 -5.55
N SER A 103 7.46 1.39 -6.27
CA SER A 103 8.09 0.68 -7.38
C SER A 103 9.56 1.06 -7.53
N ILE A 104 10.31 0.23 -8.24
CA ILE A 104 11.70 0.47 -8.60
C ILE A 104 11.78 0.40 -10.12
N ASN A 105 12.19 1.49 -10.77
CA ASN A 105 12.41 1.48 -12.22
C ASN A 105 13.88 1.18 -12.48
N VAL A 106 14.14 0.06 -13.14
CA VAL A 106 15.47 -0.37 -13.54
C VAL A 106 15.70 0.07 -14.98
N VAL A 107 16.76 0.86 -15.19
CA VAL A 107 17.17 1.26 -16.54
C VAL A 107 18.21 0.26 -17.02
N ASN A 108 17.90 -0.48 -18.08
CA ASN A 108 18.81 -1.44 -18.69
C ASN A 108 18.89 -1.22 -20.22
N GLU A 109 19.85 -1.84 -20.88
CA GLU A 109 20.04 -1.81 -22.34
C GLU A 109 18.79 -2.31 -23.09
N LYS A 110 17.98 -3.17 -22.45
CA LYS A 110 16.71 -3.69 -22.99
C LYS A 110 15.50 -2.77 -22.75
N GLY A 111 15.70 -1.61 -22.13
CA GLY A 111 14.67 -0.63 -21.83
C GLY A 111 14.41 -0.43 -20.33
N ASN A 112 13.45 0.44 -20.02
CA ASN A 112 13.02 0.73 -18.67
C ASN A 112 12.04 -0.34 -18.19
N GLN A 113 12.34 -1.00 -17.08
CA GLN A 113 11.42 -1.95 -16.45
C GLN A 113 11.00 -1.48 -15.07
N ILE A 114 9.73 -1.69 -14.76
CA ILE A 114 9.11 -1.27 -13.50
C ILE A 114 8.91 -2.51 -12.64
N LEU A 115 9.67 -2.60 -11.54
CA LEU A 115 9.48 -3.61 -10.50
C LEU A 115 8.48 -3.08 -9.49
N GLU A 116 7.28 -3.66 -9.46
CA GLU A 116 6.32 -3.40 -8.39
C GLU A 116 6.83 -4.05 -7.10
N VAL A 117 7.10 -3.26 -6.06
CA VAL A 117 7.59 -3.75 -4.75
C VAL A 117 6.67 -3.34 -3.60
N SER A 118 5.53 -2.72 -3.92
CA SER A 118 4.43 -2.48 -2.99
C SER A 118 3.88 -3.79 -2.43
N PHE A 119 3.38 -3.75 -1.19
CA PHE A 119 2.80 -4.90 -0.49
C PHE A 119 1.58 -5.48 -1.19
N LEU A 120 0.67 -4.63 -1.63
CA LEU A 120 -0.38 -5.02 -2.56
C LEU A 120 -0.02 -4.57 -3.97
N SER A 121 -0.44 -5.36 -4.96
CA SER A 121 -0.44 -4.89 -6.35
C SER A 121 -1.29 -3.63 -6.44
N ILE A 122 -0.75 -2.64 -7.16
CA ILE A 122 -1.38 -1.33 -7.36
C ILE A 122 -2.78 -1.50 -7.95
N GLN A 123 -2.94 -2.46 -8.87
CA GLN A 123 -4.21 -2.76 -9.52
C GLN A 123 -5.27 -3.25 -8.52
N ILE A 124 -4.87 -4.11 -7.57
CA ILE A 124 -5.77 -4.64 -6.55
C ILE A 124 -6.26 -3.50 -5.64
N VAL A 125 -5.35 -2.63 -5.19
CA VAL A 125 -5.73 -1.47 -4.35
C VAL A 125 -6.70 -0.55 -5.08
N GLN A 126 -6.44 -0.26 -6.36
CA GLN A 126 -7.33 0.56 -7.19
C GLN A 126 -8.72 -0.04 -7.34
N ILE A 127 -8.82 -1.35 -7.62
CA ILE A 127 -10.11 -2.05 -7.74
C ILE A 127 -10.89 -1.97 -6.43
N LEU A 128 -10.22 -2.23 -5.30
CA LEU A 128 -10.87 -2.23 -3.98
C LEU A 128 -11.31 -0.85 -3.54
N LEU A 129 -10.52 0.19 -3.83
CA LEU A 129 -10.93 1.59 -3.65
C LEU A 129 -12.14 1.93 -4.50
N LEU A 130 -12.14 1.56 -5.78
CA LEU A 130 -13.25 1.83 -6.69
C LEU A 130 -14.55 1.17 -6.19
N ILE A 131 -14.49 -0.10 -5.82
CA ILE A 131 -15.65 -0.83 -5.25
C ILE A 131 -16.14 -0.13 -3.98
N SER A 132 -15.22 0.26 -3.08
CA SER A 132 -15.58 0.91 -1.82
C SER A 132 -16.25 2.27 -2.05
N VAL A 133 -15.73 3.06 -2.99
CA VAL A 133 -16.31 4.34 -3.39
C VAL A 133 -17.69 4.13 -4.02
N LEU A 134 -17.84 3.16 -4.92
CA LEU A 134 -19.13 2.83 -5.55
C LEU A 134 -20.18 2.42 -4.52
N ILE A 135 -19.84 1.52 -3.58
CA ILE A 135 -20.73 1.11 -2.49
C ILE A 135 -21.11 2.32 -1.64
N THR A 136 -20.14 3.17 -1.31
CA THR A 136 -20.37 4.37 -0.51
C THR A 136 -21.28 5.36 -1.22
N PHE A 137 -21.10 5.56 -2.53
CA PHE A 137 -21.98 6.39 -3.36
C PHE A 137 -23.38 5.80 -3.48
N LEU A 138 -23.52 4.49 -3.70
CA LEU A 138 -24.83 3.82 -3.78
C LEU A 138 -25.60 3.95 -2.46
N ASN A 139 -24.92 3.85 -1.32
CA ASN A 139 -25.55 3.99 -0.01
C ASN A 139 -26.06 5.43 0.26
N ILE A 140 -25.50 6.44 -0.40
CA ILE A 140 -26.02 7.83 -0.34
C ILE A 140 -27.43 7.92 -0.94
N PHE A 141 -27.68 7.24 -2.06
CA PHE A 141 -28.95 7.33 -2.80
C PHE A 141 -29.96 6.25 -2.42
N PHE A 142 -29.48 5.06 -2.04
CA PHE A 142 -30.30 3.90 -1.72
C PHE A 142 -29.86 3.33 -0.37
N THR A 143 -30.71 3.46 0.64
CA THR A 143 -30.46 2.84 1.95
C THR A 143 -31.29 1.57 2.05
N ASN A 144 -30.63 0.42 2.04
CA ASN A 144 -31.25 -0.88 2.30
C ASN A 144 -30.28 -1.75 3.10
N GLY A 145 -30.80 -2.76 3.80
CA GLY A 145 -29.98 -3.57 4.72
C GLY A 145 -28.79 -4.27 4.04
N PHE A 146 -28.87 -4.57 2.74
CA PHE A 146 -27.76 -5.14 1.99
C PHE A 146 -26.66 -4.10 1.72
N LEU A 147 -27.03 -2.89 1.27
CA LEU A 147 -26.09 -1.80 1.05
C LEU A 147 -25.45 -1.33 2.36
N ASP A 148 -26.16 -1.37 3.48
CA ASP A 148 -25.63 -1.05 4.79
C ASP A 148 -24.58 -2.06 5.24
N PHE A 149 -24.84 -3.36 5.00
CA PHE A 149 -23.88 -4.42 5.22
C PHE A 149 -22.64 -4.29 4.32
N ALA A 150 -22.86 -4.04 3.02
CA ALA A 150 -21.78 -3.83 2.05
C ALA A 150 -20.92 -2.61 2.42
N LEU A 151 -21.54 -1.52 2.90
CA LEU A 151 -20.84 -0.33 3.38
C LEU A 151 -19.98 -0.65 4.60
N ALA A 152 -20.51 -1.39 5.57
CA ALA A 152 -19.75 -1.80 6.75
C ALA A 152 -18.54 -2.66 6.38
N LEU A 153 -18.70 -3.59 5.43
CA LEU A 153 -17.60 -4.43 4.94
C LEU A 153 -16.53 -3.62 4.20
N ALA A 154 -16.95 -2.69 3.34
CA ALA A 154 -16.06 -1.75 2.66
C ALA A 154 -15.30 -0.85 3.65
N SER A 155 -15.98 -0.38 4.71
CA SER A 155 -15.35 0.41 5.79
C SER A 155 -14.23 -0.38 6.46
N ILE A 156 -14.51 -1.60 6.92
CA ILE A 156 -13.51 -2.45 7.60
C ILE A 156 -12.28 -2.60 6.69
N PHE A 157 -12.50 -2.91 5.41
CA PHE A 157 -11.42 -3.07 4.45
C PHE A 157 -10.59 -1.78 4.27
N LEU A 158 -11.24 -0.64 4.05
CA LEU A 158 -10.59 0.67 3.93
C LEU A 158 -9.76 1.02 5.18
N TYR A 159 -10.29 0.77 6.37
CA TYR A 159 -9.57 1.00 7.62
C TYR A 159 -8.34 0.09 7.74
N THR A 160 -8.49 -1.21 7.49
CA THR A 160 -7.36 -2.14 7.53
C THR A 160 -6.28 -1.74 6.53
N LEU A 161 -6.66 -1.39 5.30
CA LEU A 161 -5.71 -0.96 4.28
C LEU A 161 -4.98 0.31 4.72
N THR A 162 -5.70 1.31 5.23
CA THR A 162 -5.10 2.54 5.76
C THR A 162 -4.11 2.27 6.90
N LEU A 163 -4.45 1.37 7.83
CA LEU A 163 -3.56 1.01 8.94
C LEU A 163 -2.29 0.33 8.44
N VAL A 164 -2.41 -0.59 7.48
CA VAL A 164 -1.25 -1.23 6.85
C VAL A 164 -0.36 -0.19 6.18
N TYR A 165 -0.96 0.79 5.49
CA TYR A 165 -0.25 1.90 4.87
C TYR A 165 0.54 2.75 5.88
N ILE A 166 -0.06 3.07 7.03
CA ILE A 166 0.55 3.96 8.03
C ILE A 166 1.64 3.25 8.84
N PHE A 167 1.41 1.99 9.23
CA PHE A 167 2.21 1.35 10.27
C PHE A 167 3.26 0.38 9.72
N TYR A 168 3.08 -0.14 8.51
CA TYR A 168 3.95 -1.15 7.95
C TYR A 168 4.93 -0.59 6.90
N PHE A 169 4.62 0.58 6.33
CA PHE A 169 5.35 1.21 5.24
C PHE A 169 5.69 2.66 5.52
#